data_AF-A0A5K0XIW1-F1
#
_entry.id   AF-A0A5K0XIW1-F1
#
_cell.length_a   1.000
_cell.length_b   1.000
_cell.length_c   1.000
_cell.angle_alpha   90.00
_cell.angle_beta   90.00
_cell.angle_gamma   90.00
#
_symmetry.space_group_name_H-M   'P 1'
#
loop_
_entity.id
_entity.type
_entity.pdbx_description
1 polymer ?
#
loop_
_entity_poly.entity_id
_entity_poly.type
_entity_poly.pdbx_seq_one_letter_code
_entity_poly.pdbx_strand_id
1 'polypeptide(L)'
;VLHFEVFHMSSTPAQHGQVDVNRFCLIPQGLGAFRQQVVQQLTANLQRLHNLGVKRVAVTNLQPIGCSPTVTYSTNFTQCSSLYNGLSQLHNQLLNASVQALSPPVVILDNYNAFLTVLQQGP
;
A
#
# COMPACT_ATOMS: atom_id res chain seq x y z
N VAL A 1 4.97 -8.75 -13.51
CA VAL A 1 4.33 -8.15 -12.32
C VAL A 1 4.97 -6.79 -12.14
N LEU A 2 4.24 -5.70 -12.40
CA LEU A 2 4.74 -4.36 -12.10
C LEU A 2 4.62 -4.19 -10.60
N HIS A 3 5.70 -4.50 -9.89
CA HIS A 3 5.85 -4.34 -8.46
C HIS A 3 6.01 -2.83 -8.19
N PHE A 4 4.90 -2.09 -8.17
CA PHE A 4 4.86 -0.79 -7.52
C PHE A 4 4.75 -1.04 -6.01
N GLU A 5 5.78 -1.67 -5.45
CA GLU A 5 5.95 -1.63 -4.02
C GLU A 5 6.19 -0.18 -3.64
N VAL A 6 5.30 0.30 -2.77
CA VAL A 6 5.59 1.13 -1.61
C VAL A 6 6.84 1.98 -1.81
N PHE A 7 6.63 3.27 -2.04
CA PHE A 7 7.62 4.34 -1.89
C PHE A 7 8.78 3.86 -1.01
N HIS A 8 9.93 3.60 -1.63
CA HIS A 8 11.19 3.42 -0.93
C HIS A 8 11.34 4.64 -0.01
N MET A 9 11.06 4.48 1.28
CA MET A 9 11.61 5.38 2.30
C MET A 9 13.10 5.07 2.30
N SER A 10 13.84 5.82 1.47
CA SER A 10 15.28 5.75 1.34
C SER A 10 15.93 5.80 2.72
N SER A 11 16.50 4.67 3.14
CA SER A 11 17.43 4.59 4.25
C SER A 11 18.77 5.20 3.80
N THR A 12 18.92 6.52 3.92
CA THR A 12 20.23 7.17 3.93
C THR A 12 20.72 7.29 5.37
N PRO A 13 21.94 6.81 5.71
CA PRO A 13 22.51 6.98 7.03
C PRO A 13 23.12 8.38 7.20
N ALA A 14 22.92 8.93 8.41
CA ALA A 14 23.48 10.15 8.99
C ALA A 14 22.91 11.51 8.51
N GLN A 15 22.23 12.21 9.42
CA GLN A 15 22.78 13.36 10.17
C GLN A 15 21.81 13.73 11.31
N HIS A 16 22.37 14.17 12.42
CA HIS A 16 21.75 14.35 13.73
C HIS A 16 20.78 15.54 13.73
N GLY A 17 19.53 15.31 13.34
CA GLY A 17 18.43 16.27 13.45
C GLY A 17 17.12 15.51 13.47
N GLN A 18 16.43 15.51 14.61
CA GLN A 18 15.18 14.79 14.82
C GLN A 18 14.10 15.30 13.85
N VAL A 19 13.98 14.69 12.68
CA VAL A 19 12.77 14.80 11.86
C VAL A 19 11.72 13.99 12.59
N ASP A 20 10.80 14.67 13.26
CA ASP A 20 9.68 14.03 13.93
C ASP A 20 8.75 13.41 12.88
N VAL A 21 8.97 12.12 12.60
CA VAL A 21 8.12 11.30 11.71
C VAL A 21 6.67 11.27 12.17
N ASN A 22 6.39 11.54 13.45
CA ASN A 22 5.00 11.70 13.91
C ASN A 22 4.39 12.96 13.31
N ARG A 23 5.17 14.01 13.03
CA ARG A 23 4.65 15.28 12.51
C ARG A 23 4.26 15.23 11.03
N PHE A 24 4.87 14.33 10.25
CA PHE A 24 4.58 14.19 8.81
C PHE A 24 3.35 13.29 8.53
N CYS A 25 3.09 12.29 9.38
CA CYS A 25 1.89 11.43 9.30
C CYS A 25 0.60 12.07 9.83
N LEU A 26 0.68 13.21 10.53
CA LEU A 26 -0.45 13.84 11.23
C LEU A 26 -1.21 14.88 10.40
N ILE A 27 -0.90 15.08 9.11
CA ILE A 27 -1.73 15.91 8.23
C ILE A 27 -2.76 15.01 7.53
N PRO A 28 -4.05 15.00 7.95
CA PRO A 28 -5.04 14.09 7.39
C PRO A 28 -5.29 14.37 5.90
N GLN A 29 -5.15 15.65 5.51
CA GLN A 29 -5.39 16.16 4.16
C GLN A 29 -4.33 15.64 3.17
N GLY A 30 -3.05 15.73 3.53
CA GLY A 30 -1.93 15.38 2.64
C GLY A 30 -1.88 13.89 2.35
N LEU A 31 -2.04 13.05 3.38
CA LEU A 31 -2.05 11.60 3.21
C LEU A 31 -3.31 11.12 2.48
N GLY A 32 -4.46 11.75 2.72
CA GLY A 32 -5.71 11.45 2.01
C GLY A 32 -5.62 11.75 0.51
N ALA A 33 -5.15 12.95 0.15
CA ALA A 33 -4.98 13.36 -1.24
C ALA A 33 -3.90 12.52 -1.94
N PHE A 34 -2.77 12.26 -1.28
CA PHE A 34 -1.72 11.40 -1.82
C PHE A 34 -2.22 9.98 -2.12
N ARG A 35 -3.01 9.38 -1.20
CA ARG A 35 -3.62 8.06 -1.42
C ARG A 35 -4.47 8.02 -2.68
N GLN A 36 -5.29 9.05 -2.90
CA GLN A 36 -6.12 9.16 -4.10
C GLN A 36 -5.26 9.31 -5.36
N GLN A 37 -4.25 10.17 -5.33
CA GLN A 37 -3.33 10.38 -6.45
C GLN A 37 -2.61 9.09 -6.85
N VAL A 38 -2.14 8.30 -5.89
CA VAL A 38 -1.47 7.02 -6.17
C VAL A 38 -2.41 6.05 -6.88
N VAL A 39 -3.65 5.89 -6.40
CA VAL A 39 -4.63 5.00 -7.04
C VAL A 39 -5.01 5.52 -8.43
N GLN A 40 -5.21 6.82 -8.59
CA GLN A 40 -5.51 7.43 -9.89
C GLN A 40 -4.38 7.21 -10.91
N GLN A 41 -3.13 7.43 -10.50
CA GLN A 41 -1.98 7.23 -11.37
C GLN A 41 -1.80 5.75 -11.73
N LEU A 42 -2.03 4.83 -10.79
CA LEU A 42 -2.01 3.40 -11.04
C LEU A 42 -3.08 3.02 -12.09
N THR A 43 -4.31 3.48 -11.93
CA THR A 43 -5.40 3.25 -12.89
C THR A 43 -5.07 3.81 -14.28
N ALA A 44 -4.51 5.02 -14.36
CA ALA A 44 -4.07 5.61 -15.63
C ALA A 44 -2.97 4.78 -16.30
N ASN A 45 -2.02 4.25 -15.52
CA ASN A 45 -0.98 3.36 -16.02
C ASN A 45 -1.55 2.03 -16.55
N LEU A 46 -2.55 1.46 -15.86
CA LEU A 46 -3.23 0.23 -16.30
C LEU A 46 -3.97 0.45 -17.63
N GLN A 47 -4.69 1.56 -17.77
CA GLN A 47 -5.33 1.95 -19.03
C GLN A 47 -4.30 2.09 -20.16
N ARG A 48 -3.16 2.73 -19.87
CA ARG A 48 -2.07 2.86 -20.85
C ARG A 48 -1.53 1.50 -21.29
N LEU A 49 -1.34 0.55 -20.37
CA LEU A 49 -0.92 -0.81 -20.71
C LEU A 49 -1.94 -1.52 -21.62
N HIS A 50 -3.23 -1.37 -21.34
CA HIS A 50 -4.29 -1.93 -22.18
C HIS A 50 -4.29 -1.32 -23.59
N ASN A 51 -4.10 0.00 -23.70
CA ASN A 51 -3.98 0.69 -24.98
C ASN A 51 -2.75 0.23 -25.79
N LEU A 52 -1.70 -0.25 -25.11
CA LEU A 52 -0.52 -0.86 -25.74
C LEU A 52 -0.72 -2.34 -26.12
N GLY A 53 -1.91 -2.91 -25.89
CA GLY A 53 -2.26 -4.28 -26.27
C GLY A 53 -2.07 -5.32 -25.17
N VAL A 54 -1.71 -4.92 -23.94
CA VAL A 54 -1.67 -5.85 -22.79
C VAL A 54 -3.10 -6.25 -22.43
N LYS A 55 -3.40 -7.55 -22.48
CA LYS A 55 -4.77 -8.05 -22.29
C LYS A 55 -5.09 -8.49 -20.85
N ARG A 56 -4.05 -8.78 -20.05
CA ARG A 56 -4.19 -9.30 -18.70
C ARG A 56 -3.15 -8.65 -17.80
N VAL A 57 -3.61 -7.95 -16.78
CA VAL A 57 -2.77 -7.35 -15.75
C VAL A 57 -3.26 -7.80 -14.39
N ALA A 58 -2.31 -8.15 -13.51
CA ALA A 58 -2.56 -8.37 -12.11
C ALA A 58 -1.86 -7.28 -11.29
N VAL A 59 -2.57 -6.70 -10.32
CA VAL A 59 -2.04 -5.70 -9.40
C VAL A 59 -2.19 -6.20 -7.97
N THR A 60 -1.22 -5.89 -7.11
CA THR A 60 -1.31 -6.23 -5.68
C THR A 60 -2.06 -5.14 -4.93
N ASN A 61 -2.92 -5.53 -3.99
CA ASN A 61 -3.37 -4.61 -2.96
C ASN A 61 -2.28 -4.44 -1.88
N LEU A 62 -2.45 -3.50 -0.94
CA LEU A 62 -1.51 -3.33 0.16
C LEU A 62 -1.72 -4.44 1.20
N GLN A 63 -0.60 -4.98 1.68
CA GLN A 63 -0.53 -5.82 2.87
C GLN A 63 -1.01 -5.04 4.13
N PRO A 64 -1.29 -5.71 5.27
CA PRO A 64 -1.54 -5.04 6.55
C PRO A 64 -0.26 -4.34 7.03
N ILE A 65 -0.04 -3.10 6.59
CA ILE A 65 1.20 -2.36 6.89
C ILE A 65 1.37 -2.12 8.40
N GLY A 66 0.29 -2.19 9.17
CA GLY A 66 0.34 -2.15 10.63
C GLY A 66 1.08 -3.33 11.26
N CYS A 67 1.29 -4.42 10.51
CA CYS A 67 2.08 -5.58 10.91
C CYS A 67 3.52 -5.55 10.35
N SER A 68 3.93 -4.47 9.67
CA SER A 68 5.30 -4.33 9.15
C SER A 68 6.31 -4.18 10.31
N PRO A 69 7.53 -4.76 10.22
CA PRO A 69 8.56 -4.63 11.24
C PRO A 69 8.82 -3.17 11.68
N THR A 70 8.78 -2.22 10.75
CA THR A 70 8.97 -0.79 11.05
C THR A 70 7.86 -0.23 11.96
N VAL A 71 6.63 -0.74 11.84
CA VAL A 71 5.48 -0.30 12.64
C VAL A 71 5.41 -1.03 13.97
N THR A 72 5.67 -2.34 13.97
CA THR A 72 5.59 -3.18 15.18
C THR A 72 6.84 -3.09 16.06
N TYR A 73 7.89 -2.38 15.63
CA TYR A 73 9.13 -2.22 16.40
C TYR A 73 8.86 -1.65 17.81
N SER A 74 7.98 -0.67 17.92
CA SER A 74 7.61 -0.05 19.21
C SER A 74 6.87 -1.00 20.15
N THR A 75 6.32 -2.10 19.63
CA THR A 75 5.60 -3.13 20.39
C THR A 75 6.41 -4.43 20.50
N ASN A 76 7.74 -4.39 20.30
CA ASN A 76 8.61 -5.57 20.27
C ASN A 76 8.11 -6.66 19.31
N PHE A 77 7.55 -6.27 18.16
CA PHE A 77 7.01 -7.17 17.14
C PHE A 77 5.80 -8.02 17.59
N THR A 78 5.15 -7.66 18.70
CA THR A 78 4.04 -8.46 19.26
C THR A 78 2.65 -8.03 18.84
N GLN A 79 2.50 -6.77 18.39
CA GLN A 79 1.18 -6.21 18.09
C GLN A 79 1.21 -5.41 16.78
N CYS A 80 0.25 -5.72 15.92
CA CYS A 80 -0.02 -4.90 14.75
C CYS A 80 -0.79 -3.62 15.11
N SER A 81 -0.48 -2.51 14.46
CA SER A 81 -1.25 -1.29 14.61
C SER A 81 -2.56 -1.32 13.81
N SER A 82 -3.69 -1.18 14.49
CA SER A 82 -5.03 -1.05 13.87
C SER A 82 -5.15 0.20 12.98
N LEU A 83 -4.57 1.33 13.39
CA LEU A 83 -4.59 2.58 12.62
C LEU A 83 -3.96 2.39 11.23
N TYR A 84 -2.73 1.91 11.18
CA TYR A 84 -2.01 1.64 9.93
C TYR A 84 -2.69 0.55 9.07
N ASN A 85 -3.28 -0.48 9.69
CA ASN A 85 -4.08 -1.47 8.97
C ASN A 85 -5.35 -0.86 8.34
N GLY A 86 -6.00 0.08 9.02
CA GLY A 86 -7.13 0.83 8.47
C GLY A 86 -6.75 1.67 7.26
N LEU A 87 -5.53 2.23 7.24
CA LEU A 87 -5.01 2.95 6.07
C LEU A 87 -4.81 2.02 4.86
N SER A 88 -4.27 0.81 5.07
CA SER A 88 -4.20 -0.22 4.02
C SER A 88 -5.59 -0.58 3.50
N GLN A 89 -6.54 -0.84 4.39
CA GLN A 89 -7.90 -1.22 4.00
C GLN A 89 -8.57 -0.13 3.16
N LEU A 90 -8.44 1.14 3.54
CA LEU A 90 -9.01 2.25 2.78
C LEU A 90 -8.36 2.40 1.40
N HIS A 91 -7.03 2.25 1.29
CA HIS A 91 -6.36 2.21 0.00
C HIS A 91 -6.86 1.04 -0.86
N ASN A 92 -6.99 -0.15 -0.27
CA ASN A 92 -7.43 -1.37 -0.98
C ASN A 92 -8.88 -1.25 -1.48
N GLN A 93 -9.77 -0.62 -0.70
CA GLN A 93 -11.13 -0.31 -1.13
C GLN A 93 -11.15 0.62 -2.34
N LEU A 94 -10.35 1.70 -2.30
CA LEU A 94 -10.23 2.65 -3.41
C LEU A 94 -9.63 2.01 -4.67
N LEU A 95 -8.58 1.18 -4.50
CA LEU A 95 -7.98 0.42 -5.59
C LEU A 95 -9.01 -0.50 -6.24
N ASN A 96 -9.74 -1.29 -5.44
CA ASN A 96 -10.75 -2.21 -5.94
C ASN A 96 -11.84 -1.48 -6.74
N ALA A 97 -12.38 -0.39 -6.21
CA ALA A 97 -13.37 0.42 -6.92
C ALA A 97 -12.81 0.98 -8.24
N SER A 98 -11.55 1.40 -8.26
CA SER A 98 -10.93 2.02 -9.44
C SER A 98 -10.63 1.00 -10.55
N VAL A 99 -10.18 -0.21 -10.21
CA VAL A 99 -9.85 -1.23 -11.22
C VAL A 99 -11.07 -1.98 -11.76
N GLN A 100 -12.16 -2.05 -10.99
CA GLN A 100 -13.44 -2.62 -11.46
C GLN A 100 -14.04 -1.85 -12.64
N ALA A 101 -13.72 -0.56 -12.77
CA ALA A 101 -14.14 0.27 -13.88
C ALA A 101 -13.31 0.09 -15.17
N LEU A 102 -12.24 -0.73 -15.14
CA LEU A 102 -11.33 -0.90 -16.28
C LEU A 102 -11.75 -2.05 -17.20
N SER A 103 -11.51 -1.85 -18.49
CA SER A 103 -11.61 -2.86 -19.54
C SER A 103 -10.32 -2.88 -20.38
N PRO A 104 -9.69 -4.05 -20.66
CA PRO A 104 -10.02 -5.38 -20.13
C PRO A 104 -9.93 -5.48 -18.59
N PRO A 105 -10.51 -6.53 -17.97
CA PRO A 105 -10.49 -6.69 -16.51
C PRO A 105 -9.08 -6.81 -15.95
N VAL A 106 -8.84 -6.14 -14.82
CA VAL A 106 -7.61 -6.24 -14.03
C VAL A 106 -7.87 -7.13 -12.81
N VAL A 107 -6.95 -8.06 -12.54
CA VAL A 107 -7.03 -8.96 -11.39
C VAL A 107 -6.32 -8.32 -10.19
N ILE A 108 -6.94 -8.38 -9.01
CA ILE A 108 -6.27 -8.03 -7.75
C ILE A 108 -5.65 -9.28 -7.13
N LEU A 109 -4.36 -9.21 -6.81
CA LEU A 109 -3.66 -10.14 -5.93
C LEU A 109 -3.84 -9.65 -4.49
N ASP A 110 -4.52 -10.46 -3.68
CA ASP A 110 -4.89 -10.09 -2.32
C ASP A 110 -3.75 -10.34 -1.32
N ASN A 111 -2.76 -9.45 -1.37
CA ASN A 111 -1.66 -9.43 -0.41
C ASN A 111 -2.16 -9.16 1.01
N TYR A 112 -3.24 -8.38 1.21
CA TYR A 112 -3.75 -8.11 2.54
C TYR A 112 -4.07 -9.41 3.30
N ASN A 113 -4.92 -10.26 2.72
CA ASN A 113 -5.30 -11.51 3.35
C ASN A 113 -4.18 -12.55 3.29
N ALA A 114 -3.42 -12.64 2.19
CA ALA A 114 -2.31 -13.58 2.10
C ALA A 114 -1.30 -13.39 3.24
N PHE A 115 -0.93 -12.14 3.54
CA PHE A 115 -0.02 -11.85 4.66
C PHE A 115 -0.68 -12.11 6.01
N LEU A 116 -1.96 -11.76 6.21
CA LEU A 116 -2.65 -12.07 7.46
C LEU A 116 -2.70 -13.57 7.73
N THR A 117 -2.95 -14.40 6.71
CA THR A 117 -2.94 -15.86 6.86
C THR A 117 -1.60 -16.36 7.37
N VAL A 118 -0.49 -15.91 6.78
CA VAL A 118 0.86 -16.32 7.22
C VAL A 118 1.16 -15.83 8.64
N LEU A 119 0.80 -14.58 8.95
CA LEU A 119 1.01 -14.00 10.29
C LEU A 119 0.18 -14.69 11.38
N GLN A 120 -1.01 -15.19 11.05
CA GLN A 120 -1.88 -15.91 11.99
C GLN A 120 -1.48 -17.38 12.18
N GLN A 121 -0.80 -17.97 11.20
CA GLN A 121 -0.36 -19.35 11.27
C GLN A 121 0.79 -19.55 12.28
N GLY A 122 1.59 -18.50 12.54
CA GLY A 122 2.76 -18.57 13.42
C GLY A 122 3.80 -19.61 12.97
N PRO A 123 5.02 -19.58 13.51
CA PRO A 123 5.77 -20.81 13.71
C PRO A 123 5.14 -21.69 14.79
#